data_AF-A0A941YTH2-F1
#
_entry.id   AF-A0A941YTH2-F1
#
_cell.length_a   1.000
_cell.length_b   1.000
_cell.length_c   1.000
_cell.angle_alpha   90.00
_cell.angle_beta   90.00
_cell.angle_gamma   90.00
#
_symmetry.space_group_name_H-M   'P 1'
#
loop_
_entity.id
_entity.type
_entity.pdbx_description
1 polymer ?
#
loop_
_entity_poly.entity_id
_entity_poly.type
_entity_poly.pdbx_seq_one_letter_code
_entity_poly.pdbx_strand_id
1 'polypeptide(L)'
;MMMRSFKWAAGMSLVAATLTLASVLPASAQGTLQAVPRAGVSFANTVTVRATVETVDPETRTVAFTTSNGRLHESAVSEKVHNLDAIEDGSTADITYNEVITLLNLRQKGPGSHQARNEATGLNASDIESGRFTMVVVGVDLAANKVSLIDPRGGQVRTLAATSIAKQDMLKKIKVGDVVIGIATPLLVTAITPAK
;
A
#
# COMPACT_ATOMS: atom_id res chain seq x y z
N MET A 1 -64.61 44.46 18.01
CA MET A 1 -64.58 45.03 19.37
C MET A 1 -64.00 43.97 20.30
N MET A 2 -62.85 44.28 20.90
CA MET A 2 -62.30 43.81 22.18
C MET A 2 -62.59 42.38 22.68
N MET A 3 -61.47 41.67 22.88
CA MET A 3 -61.03 41.00 24.12
C MET A 3 -62.10 40.38 25.02
N ARG A 4 -61.86 39.11 25.40
CA ARG A 4 -61.94 38.57 26.78
C ARG A 4 -61.72 37.04 26.74
N SER A 5 -60.63 36.50 27.26
CA SER A 5 -60.25 36.30 28.68
C SER A 5 -60.74 34.97 29.28
N PHE A 6 -59.77 34.21 29.81
CA PHE A 6 -59.78 33.62 31.15
C PHE A 6 -60.25 32.15 31.37
N LYS A 7 -59.33 31.41 32.04
CA LYS A 7 -59.50 30.21 32.93
C LYS A 7 -59.72 28.86 32.26
N TRP A 8 -59.36 27.70 32.83
CA TRP A 8 -58.39 27.21 33.84
C TRP A 8 -58.66 25.69 33.90
N ALA A 9 -57.67 24.91 34.33
CA ALA A 9 -57.79 23.55 34.90
C ALA A 9 -58.16 22.34 33.99
N ALA A 10 -57.13 21.51 33.79
CA ALA A 10 -57.07 20.07 34.04
C ALA A 10 -58.35 19.22 33.85
N GLY A 11 -58.30 18.33 32.87
CA GLY A 11 -59.22 17.21 32.70
C GLY A 11 -58.49 16.00 32.13
N MET A 12 -58.31 15.00 32.98
CA MET A 12 -57.67 13.71 32.76
C MET A 12 -58.47 12.84 31.77
N SER A 13 -57.85 12.30 30.72
CA SER A 13 -58.27 11.03 30.08
C SER A 13 -57.24 10.47 29.11
N LEU A 14 -56.50 9.47 29.59
CA LEU A 14 -56.50 8.10 29.08
C LEU A 14 -56.58 7.94 27.56
N VAL A 15 -55.41 7.85 26.90
CA VAL A 15 -55.29 7.16 25.60
C VAL A 15 -54.04 6.28 25.61
N ALA A 16 -54.26 5.03 25.22
CA ALA A 16 -53.35 3.89 25.24
C ALA A 16 -51.97 4.18 24.63
N ALA A 17 -50.92 3.92 25.40
CA ALA A 17 -49.56 3.80 24.88
C ALA A 17 -49.43 2.45 24.16
N THR A 18 -49.54 2.48 22.83
CA THR A 18 -49.14 1.37 21.97
C THR A 18 -47.61 1.28 22.00
N LEU A 19 -47.07 0.24 22.66
CA LEU A 19 -45.68 -0.16 22.53
C LEU A 19 -45.42 -0.55 21.07
N THR A 20 -44.84 0.34 20.29
CA THR A 20 -44.15 -0.02 19.06
C THR A 20 -42.76 -0.53 19.45
N LEU A 21 -42.61 -1.85 19.49
CA LEU A 21 -41.31 -2.52 19.53
C LEU A 21 -40.60 -2.20 18.20
N ALA A 22 -39.87 -1.08 18.16
CA ALA A 22 -38.87 -0.85 17.14
C ALA A 22 -37.81 -1.94 17.32
N SER A 23 -37.84 -2.94 16.44
CA SER A 23 -36.80 -3.94 16.29
C SER A 23 -35.51 -3.24 15.89
N VAL A 24 -34.72 -2.86 16.90
CA VAL A 24 -33.34 -2.44 16.72
C VAL A 24 -32.59 -3.68 16.22
N LEU A 25 -32.45 -3.79 14.90
CA LEU A 25 -31.50 -4.72 14.29
C LEU A 25 -30.15 -4.45 14.96
N PRO A 26 -29.47 -5.47 15.52
CA PRO A 26 -28.11 -5.28 15.97
C PRO A 26 -27.31 -4.86 14.75
N ALA A 27 -26.81 -3.62 14.78
CA ALA A 27 -25.83 -3.12 13.84
C ALA A 27 -24.77 -4.23 13.72
N SER A 28 -24.67 -4.76 12.50
CA SER A 28 -23.66 -5.71 12.11
C SER A 28 -22.35 -5.24 12.73
N ALA A 29 -21.74 -6.13 13.51
CA ALA A 29 -20.41 -5.95 14.05
C ALA A 29 -19.51 -5.56 12.87
N GLN A 30 -19.32 -4.25 12.68
CA GLN A 30 -18.17 -3.71 12.01
C GLN A 30 -17.05 -4.14 12.93
N GLY A 31 -16.52 -5.34 12.68
CA GLY A 31 -15.22 -5.72 13.15
C GLY A 31 -14.35 -4.56 12.73
N THR A 32 -14.00 -3.72 13.70
CA THR A 32 -12.88 -2.83 13.55
C THR A 32 -11.78 -3.78 13.16
N LEU A 33 -11.40 -3.74 11.88
CA LEU A 33 -10.15 -4.32 11.43
C LEU A 33 -9.13 -3.50 12.19
N GLN A 34 -8.87 -3.93 13.43
CA GLN A 34 -7.73 -3.51 14.20
C GLN A 34 -6.59 -3.86 13.26
N ALA A 35 -6.04 -2.82 12.63
CA ALA A 35 -4.83 -2.93 11.88
C ALA A 35 -3.84 -3.50 12.88
N VAL A 36 -3.65 -4.82 12.82
CA VAL A 36 -2.64 -5.52 13.61
C VAL A 36 -1.39 -4.68 13.36
N PRO A 37 -0.78 -4.08 14.39
CA PRO A 37 0.47 -3.38 14.23
C PRO A 37 1.50 -4.47 13.89
N ARG A 38 1.52 -4.87 12.63
CA ARG A 38 2.53 -5.74 12.08
C ARG A 38 3.75 -4.85 12.09
N ALA A 39 4.65 -5.08 13.04
CA ALA A 39 5.95 -4.42 13.11
C ALA A 39 6.61 -4.57 11.73
N GLY A 40 6.39 -3.56 10.90
CA GLY A 40 6.85 -3.52 9.53
C GLY A 40 8.30 -3.09 9.56
N VAL A 41 9.12 -3.81 8.82
CA VAL A 41 10.53 -3.44 8.73
C VAL A 41 10.75 -2.72 7.41
N SER A 42 11.12 -1.45 7.50
CA SER A 42 11.28 -0.58 6.34
C SER A 42 12.72 -0.55 5.83
N PHE A 43 12.90 -0.75 4.53
CA PHE A 43 14.16 -0.74 3.82
C PHE A 43 14.16 0.40 2.81
N ALA A 44 15.17 1.26 2.87
CA ALA A 44 15.43 2.19 1.78
C ALA A 44 16.06 1.40 0.64
N ASN A 45 15.58 1.63 -0.57
CA ASN A 45 16.03 0.94 -1.76
C ASN A 45 16.07 1.91 -2.95
N THR A 46 17.04 1.70 -3.84
CA THR A 46 17.14 2.44 -5.10
C THR A 46 17.02 1.42 -6.22
N VAL A 47 16.06 1.62 -7.11
CA VAL A 47 15.76 0.66 -8.17
C VAL A 47 15.66 1.36 -9.50
N THR A 48 16.28 0.75 -10.51
CA THR A 48 16.13 1.11 -11.91
C THR A 48 15.20 0.11 -12.57
N VAL A 49 14.12 0.60 -13.17
CA VAL A 49 13.15 -0.22 -13.88
C VAL A 49 12.84 0.40 -15.24
N ARG A 50 12.49 -0.46 -16.19
CA ARG A 50 11.85 -0.01 -17.43
C ARG A 50 10.37 0.23 -17.16
N ALA A 51 9.92 1.43 -17.49
CA ALA A 51 8.55 1.88 -17.28
C ALA A 51 8.06 2.73 -18.46
N THR A 52 6.76 2.74 -18.65
CA THR A 52 6.06 3.69 -19.53
C THR A 52 5.76 4.93 -18.71
N VAL A 53 6.20 6.09 -19.18
CA VAL A 53 5.84 7.38 -18.60
C VAL A 53 4.40 7.67 -19.01
N GLU A 54 3.51 7.86 -18.06
CA GLU A 54 2.10 8.18 -18.34
C GLU A 54 1.93 9.70 -18.46
N THR A 55 2.45 10.43 -17.48
CA THR A 55 2.41 11.89 -17.45
C THR A 55 3.66 12.46 -16.79
N VAL A 56 4.11 13.62 -17.28
CA VAL A 56 5.16 14.43 -16.66
C VAL A 56 4.63 15.83 -16.39
N ASP A 57 4.66 16.25 -15.13
CA ASP A 57 4.41 17.62 -14.72
C ASP A 57 5.73 18.31 -14.36
N PRO A 58 6.29 19.17 -15.24
CA PRO A 58 7.53 19.87 -14.98
C PRO A 58 7.38 21.01 -13.95
N GLU A 59 6.17 21.57 -13.76
CA GLU A 59 5.92 22.65 -12.80
C GLU A 59 5.99 22.13 -11.36
N THR A 60 5.31 21.03 -11.08
CA THR A 60 5.38 20.36 -9.77
C THR A 60 6.54 19.37 -9.66
N ARG A 61 7.25 19.12 -10.77
CA ARG A 61 8.30 18.10 -10.92
C ARG A 61 7.80 16.72 -10.48
N THR A 62 6.62 16.33 -10.93
CA THR A 62 6.00 15.04 -10.63
C THR A 62 5.94 14.20 -11.89
N VAL A 63 6.22 12.90 -11.78
CA VAL A 63 6.10 11.95 -12.88
C VAL A 63 5.21 10.79 -12.45
N ALA A 64 4.22 10.49 -13.29
CA ALA A 64 3.47 9.24 -13.22
C ALA A 64 4.02 8.26 -14.26
N PHE A 65 4.29 7.03 -13.84
CA PHE A 65 4.84 6.00 -14.70
C PHE A 65 4.28 4.62 -14.36
N THR A 66 3.96 3.84 -15.39
CA THR A 66 3.54 2.46 -15.28
C THR A 66 4.76 1.55 -15.44
N THR A 67 5.08 0.79 -14.41
CA THR A 67 6.18 -0.19 -14.46
C THR A 67 5.76 -1.44 -15.24
N SER A 68 6.74 -2.21 -15.74
CA SER A 68 6.50 -3.44 -16.52
C SER A 68 5.59 -4.50 -15.88
N ASN A 69 5.36 -4.43 -14.57
CA ASN A 69 4.42 -5.30 -13.85
C ASN A 69 2.95 -4.80 -13.90
N GLY A 70 2.70 -3.70 -14.63
CA GLY A 70 1.38 -3.06 -14.79
C GLY A 70 1.00 -2.08 -13.68
N ARG A 71 1.94 -1.67 -12.82
CA ARG A 71 1.65 -0.78 -11.68
C ARG A 71 1.97 0.67 -12.02
N LEU A 72 0.98 1.52 -11.83
CA LEU A 72 1.12 2.98 -11.85
C LEU A 72 1.81 3.46 -10.57
N HIS A 73 2.84 4.28 -10.75
CA HIS A 73 3.55 4.96 -9.69
C HIS A 73 3.57 6.45 -9.98
N GLU A 74 3.30 7.27 -8.96
CA GLU A 74 3.43 8.72 -9.04
C GLU A 74 4.46 9.16 -8.00
N SER A 75 5.45 9.95 -8.41
CA SER A 75 6.50 10.39 -7.50
C SER A 75 7.14 11.69 -7.95
N ALA A 76 7.60 12.47 -6.98
CA ALA A 76 8.38 13.68 -7.23
C ALA A 76 9.73 13.32 -7.87
N VAL A 77 10.27 14.26 -8.64
CA VAL A 77 11.54 14.10 -9.35
C VAL A 77 12.61 15.01 -8.73
N SER A 78 13.75 14.41 -8.39
CA SER A 78 14.94 15.09 -7.89
C SER A 78 15.41 16.18 -8.85
N GLU A 79 15.92 17.28 -8.31
CA GLU A 79 16.56 18.37 -9.08
C GLU A 79 17.73 17.91 -9.97
N LYS A 80 18.31 16.74 -9.68
CA LYS A 80 19.36 16.12 -10.49
C LYS A 80 18.89 15.65 -11.87
N VAL A 81 17.58 15.45 -12.04
CA VAL A 81 16.99 15.11 -13.33
C VAL A 81 16.70 16.40 -14.07
N HIS A 82 17.47 16.62 -15.13
CA HIS A 82 17.31 17.72 -16.06
C HIS A 82 16.47 17.26 -17.26
N ASN A 83 15.91 18.21 -18.01
CA ASN A 83 15.13 17.97 -19.23
C ASN A 83 13.87 17.13 -19.02
N LEU A 84 13.13 17.39 -17.94
CA LEU A 84 11.82 16.78 -17.73
C LEU A 84 10.85 17.11 -18.88
N ASP A 85 10.94 18.34 -19.40
CA ASP A 85 10.10 18.85 -20.48
C ASP A 85 10.32 18.14 -21.83
N ALA A 86 11.42 17.39 -21.96
CA ALA A 86 11.75 16.63 -23.17
C ALA A 86 11.20 15.19 -23.13
N ILE A 87 10.63 14.77 -22.01
CA ILE A 87 10.05 13.44 -21.86
C ILE A 87 8.61 13.50 -22.34
N GLU A 88 8.29 12.72 -23.36
CA GLU A 88 6.94 12.64 -23.91
C GLU A 88 6.07 11.68 -23.07
N ASP A 89 4.81 12.07 -22.88
CA ASP A 89 3.79 11.19 -22.32
C ASP A 89 3.62 9.94 -23.21
N GLY A 90 3.48 8.77 -22.59
CA GLY A 90 3.45 7.47 -23.26
C GLY A 90 4.82 6.91 -23.67
N SER A 91 5.91 7.65 -23.48
CA SER A 91 7.26 7.17 -23.83
C SER A 91 7.75 6.08 -22.87
N THR A 92 8.59 5.18 -23.35
CA THR A 92 9.26 4.20 -22.49
C THR A 92 10.59 4.76 -22.02
N ALA A 93 10.86 4.69 -20.72
CA ALA A 93 12.11 5.13 -20.12
C ALA A 93 12.61 4.15 -19.05
N ASP A 94 13.92 4.12 -18.86
CA ASP A 94 14.54 3.51 -17.70
C ASP A 94 14.53 4.56 -16.57
N ILE A 95 13.69 4.31 -15.57
CA ILE A 95 13.44 5.20 -14.42
C ILE A 95 14.16 4.63 -13.21
N THR A 96 15.03 5.44 -12.61
CA THR A 96 15.68 5.13 -11.33
C THR A 96 15.03 5.93 -10.22
N TYR A 97 14.41 5.25 -9.27
CA TYR A 97 13.74 5.89 -8.15
C TYR A 97 14.15 5.28 -6.81
N ASN A 98 14.11 6.11 -5.78
CA ASN A 98 14.23 5.70 -4.40
C ASN A 98 12.85 5.34 -3.88
N GLU A 99 12.78 4.25 -3.15
CA GLU A 99 11.56 3.79 -2.51
C GLU A 99 11.87 3.34 -1.08
N VAL A 100 10.84 3.32 -0.26
CA VAL A 100 10.86 2.59 1.00
C VAL A 100 9.98 1.36 0.85
N ILE A 101 10.59 0.18 1.00
CA ILE A 101 9.88 -1.08 1.08
C ILE A 101 9.66 -1.41 2.54
N THR A 102 8.41 -1.43 2.98
CA THR A 102 8.04 -1.93 4.29
C THR A 102 7.58 -3.37 4.17
N LEU A 103 8.36 -4.30 4.73
CA LEU A 103 7.98 -5.71 4.79
C LEU A 103 7.05 -5.94 5.99
N LEU A 104 5.79 -6.26 5.69
CA LEU A 104 4.74 -6.66 6.59
C LEU A 104 4.59 -8.19 6.55
N ASN A 105 4.31 -8.81 7.70
CA ASN A 105 4.16 -10.26 7.86
C ASN A 105 5.42 -11.09 7.54
N LEU A 106 6.18 -11.41 8.59
CA LEU A 106 7.39 -12.23 8.50
C LEU A 106 7.14 -13.73 8.60
N ARG A 107 5.91 -14.19 8.35
CA ARG A 107 5.59 -15.62 8.30
C ARG A 107 4.16 -15.86 7.80
N GLN A 108 4.04 -16.51 6.66
CA GLN A 108 3.06 -17.57 6.51
C GLN A 108 3.83 -18.85 6.26
N LYS A 109 3.79 -19.80 7.20
CA LYS A 109 4.23 -21.17 6.97
C LYS A 109 2.99 -22.02 6.71
N GLY A 110 3.12 -23.05 5.88
CA GLY A 110 2.06 -24.04 5.61
C GLY A 110 1.23 -23.73 4.36
N PRO A 111 0.11 -24.44 4.13
CA PRO A 111 -0.72 -24.32 2.93
C PRO A 111 -1.14 -22.88 2.58
N GLY A 112 -1.32 -22.04 3.60
CA GLY A 112 -1.62 -20.61 3.43
C GLY A 112 -0.52 -19.82 2.70
N SER A 113 0.75 -20.26 2.74
CA SER A 113 1.84 -19.64 1.97
C SER A 113 1.78 -19.96 0.48
N HIS A 114 1.28 -21.15 0.12
CA HIS A 114 1.04 -21.52 -1.27
C HIS A 114 -0.19 -20.79 -1.81
N GLN A 115 -1.25 -20.69 -1.00
CA GLN A 115 -2.42 -19.88 -1.33
C GLN A 115 -2.05 -18.41 -1.49
N ALA A 116 -1.32 -17.81 -0.54
CA ALA A 116 -0.86 -16.44 -0.67
C ALA A 116 0.10 -16.23 -1.85
N ARG A 117 0.90 -17.24 -2.24
CA ARG A 117 1.72 -17.18 -3.46
C ARG A 117 0.87 -17.21 -4.73
N ASN A 118 -0.21 -17.99 -4.74
CA ASN A 118 -1.17 -18.07 -5.85
C ASN A 118 -2.09 -16.83 -5.91
N GLU A 119 -2.46 -16.27 -4.76
CA GLU A 119 -3.23 -15.03 -4.65
C GLU A 119 -2.38 -13.81 -5.02
N ALA A 120 -1.09 -13.82 -4.67
CA ALA A 120 -0.13 -12.79 -5.03
C ALA A 120 0.11 -12.65 -6.53
N THR A 121 -0.16 -13.69 -7.31
CA THR A 121 -0.14 -13.62 -8.77
C THR A 121 -1.31 -12.80 -9.34
N GLY A 122 -2.35 -12.50 -8.57
CA GLY A 122 -3.44 -11.58 -8.94
C GLY A 122 -3.19 -10.15 -8.42
N LEU A 123 -3.40 -9.13 -9.25
CA LEU A 123 -3.55 -7.75 -8.74
C LEU A 123 -5.03 -7.58 -8.39
N ASN A 124 -5.36 -7.47 -7.12
CA ASN A 124 -6.68 -6.95 -6.77
C ASN A 124 -6.60 -5.41 -6.76
N ALA A 125 -7.66 -4.72 -7.20
CA ALA A 125 -7.68 -3.25 -7.24
C ALA A 125 -7.28 -2.63 -5.88
N SER A 126 -7.68 -3.26 -4.78
CA SER A 126 -7.31 -2.87 -3.41
C SER A 126 -5.81 -2.95 -3.11
N ASP A 127 -5.09 -3.90 -3.72
CA ASP A 127 -3.64 -4.05 -3.52
C ASP A 127 -2.87 -2.96 -4.29
N ILE A 128 -3.38 -2.58 -5.48
CA ILE A 128 -2.86 -1.45 -6.27
C ILE A 128 -3.06 -0.15 -5.48
N GLU A 129 -4.28 0.13 -5.02
CA GLU A 129 -4.60 1.34 -4.25
C GLU A 129 -3.82 1.41 -2.92
N SER A 130 -3.61 0.27 -2.25
CA SER A 130 -2.87 0.23 -0.99
C SER A 130 -1.34 0.23 -1.17
N GLY A 131 -0.83 0.17 -2.40
CA GLY A 131 0.59 -0.01 -2.69
C GLY A 131 1.17 -1.33 -2.16
N ARG A 132 0.31 -2.29 -1.80
CA ARG A 132 0.68 -3.59 -1.25
C ARG A 132 1.04 -4.52 -2.38
N PHE A 133 2.11 -5.28 -2.18
CA PHE A 133 2.53 -6.30 -3.13
C PHE A 133 3.18 -7.43 -2.37
N THR A 134 3.15 -8.61 -2.96
CA THR A 134 3.73 -9.79 -2.35
C THR A 134 5.06 -10.08 -3.02
N MET A 135 6.06 -10.43 -2.23
CA MET A 135 7.36 -10.86 -2.72
C MET A 135 7.70 -12.24 -2.15
N VAL A 136 8.44 -13.01 -2.93
CA VAL A 136 9.00 -14.29 -2.50
C VAL A 136 10.46 -14.08 -2.14
N VAL A 137 10.86 -14.59 -0.98
CA VAL A 137 12.25 -14.55 -0.54
C VAL A 137 13.02 -15.65 -1.27
N VAL A 138 14.03 -15.27 -2.04
CA VAL A 138 14.88 -16.19 -2.81
C VAL A 138 16.26 -16.36 -2.20
N GLY A 139 16.67 -15.46 -1.30
CA GLY A 139 17.94 -15.55 -0.60
C GLY A 139 17.92 -14.80 0.72
N VAL A 140 18.61 -15.34 1.72
CA VAL A 140 18.88 -14.66 3.00
C VAL A 140 20.35 -14.84 3.32
N ASP A 141 21.08 -13.74 3.41
CA ASP A 141 22.49 -13.72 3.78
C ASP A 141 22.64 -13.03 5.14
N LEU A 142 22.81 -13.83 6.18
CA LEU A 142 22.98 -13.33 7.55
C LEU A 142 24.39 -12.74 7.78
N ALA A 143 25.39 -13.15 7.00
CA ALA A 143 26.76 -12.64 7.14
C ALA A 143 26.89 -11.26 6.51
N ALA A 144 26.32 -11.07 5.32
CA ALA A 144 26.26 -9.78 4.64
C ALA A 144 25.10 -8.89 5.13
N ASN A 145 24.23 -9.40 6.00
CA ASN A 145 23.00 -8.74 6.46
C ASN A 145 22.10 -8.32 5.29
N LYS A 146 21.81 -9.24 4.36
CA LYS A 146 21.01 -8.98 3.16
C LYS A 146 19.87 -9.97 3.01
N VAL A 147 18.77 -9.54 2.40
CA VAL A 147 17.69 -10.40 1.91
C VAL A 147 17.44 -10.13 0.44
N SER A 148 17.24 -11.19 -0.33
CA SER A 148 16.96 -11.13 -1.74
C SER A 148 15.53 -11.57 -1.99
N LEU A 149 14.75 -10.73 -2.67
CA LEU A 149 13.34 -10.90 -2.92
C LEU A 149 13.05 -10.83 -4.41
N ILE A 150 12.06 -11.57 -4.87
CA ILE A 150 11.56 -11.52 -6.25
C ILE A 150 10.04 -11.35 -6.24
N ASP A 151 9.52 -10.68 -7.26
CA ASP A 151 8.09 -10.70 -7.53
C ASP A 151 7.67 -12.14 -7.91
N PRO A 152 6.56 -12.68 -7.38
CA PRO A 152 6.08 -14.02 -7.72
C PRO A 152 5.76 -14.19 -9.21
N ARG A 153 5.53 -13.10 -9.96
CA ARG A 153 5.38 -13.11 -11.42
C ARG A 153 6.70 -13.22 -12.19
N GLY A 154 7.82 -13.24 -11.46
CA GLY A 154 9.17 -13.17 -12.03
C GLY A 154 9.67 -11.73 -12.16
N GLY A 155 10.92 -11.59 -12.60
CA GLY A 155 11.58 -10.29 -12.76
C GLY A 155 12.94 -10.23 -12.08
N GLN A 156 13.43 -9.01 -11.86
CA GLN A 156 14.73 -8.80 -11.21
C GLN A 156 14.68 -9.14 -9.72
N VAL A 157 15.71 -9.84 -9.25
CA VAL A 157 15.91 -10.07 -7.82
C VAL A 157 16.35 -8.77 -7.17
N ARG A 158 15.59 -8.33 -6.16
CA ARG A 158 15.86 -7.12 -5.38
C ARG A 158 16.56 -7.52 -4.08
N THR A 159 17.74 -6.98 -3.82
CA THR A 159 18.49 -7.25 -2.60
C THR A 159 18.43 -6.07 -1.64
N LEU A 160 17.87 -6.28 -0.44
CA LEU A 160 17.73 -5.27 0.60
C LEU A 160 18.75 -5.49 1.71
N ALA A 161 19.41 -4.41 2.15
CA ALA A 161 20.38 -4.45 3.23
C ALA A 161 19.73 -4.17 4.60
N ALA A 162 19.96 -5.06 5.56
CA ALA A 162 19.58 -4.94 6.96
C ALA A 162 20.63 -4.15 7.75
N THR A 163 20.60 -2.82 7.59
CA THR A 163 21.57 -1.90 8.22
C THR A 163 21.30 -1.59 9.70
N SER A 164 20.21 -2.11 10.28
CA SER A 164 19.88 -1.93 11.71
C SER A 164 19.65 -3.27 12.40
N ILE A 165 19.87 -3.30 13.72
CA ILE A 165 19.69 -4.50 14.55
C ILE A 165 18.27 -5.08 14.39
N ALA A 166 17.25 -4.22 14.37
CA ALA A 166 15.87 -4.63 14.14
C ALA A 166 15.67 -5.35 12.79
N LYS A 167 16.33 -4.87 11.72
CA LYS A 167 16.32 -5.53 10.41
C LYS A 167 17.07 -6.86 10.44
N GLN A 168 18.18 -6.94 11.16
CA GLN A 168 18.95 -8.18 11.27
C GLN A 168 18.19 -9.25 12.05
N ASP A 169 17.50 -8.88 13.13
CA ASP A 169 16.61 -9.79 13.87
C ASP A 169 15.41 -10.24 13.04
N MET A 170 14.96 -9.40 12.11
CA MET A 170 13.97 -9.78 11.10
C MET A 170 14.55 -10.84 10.15
N LEU A 171 15.78 -10.68 9.65
CA LEU A 171 16.42 -11.67 8.76
C LEU A 171 16.51 -13.05 9.41
N LYS A 172 16.81 -13.12 10.71
CA LYS A 172 16.86 -14.40 11.46
C LYS A 172 15.50 -15.13 11.48
N LYS A 173 14.39 -14.41 11.27
CA LYS A 173 13.03 -14.95 11.29
C LYS A 173 12.54 -15.37 9.90
N ILE A 174 13.16 -14.91 8.81
CA ILE A 174 12.76 -15.23 7.44
C ILE A 174 13.58 -16.42 6.91
N LYS A 175 12.98 -17.24 6.05
CA LYS A 175 13.66 -18.28 5.28
C LYS A 175 13.43 -18.11 3.77
N VAL A 176 14.33 -18.69 2.98
CA VAL A 176 14.15 -18.82 1.53
C VAL A 176 12.85 -19.59 1.27
N GLY A 177 12.02 -19.07 0.36
CA GLY A 177 10.69 -19.56 0.05
C GLY A 177 9.57 -18.86 0.83
N ASP A 178 9.88 -18.09 1.89
CA ASP A 178 8.86 -17.33 2.60
C ASP A 178 8.23 -16.27 1.68
N VAL A 179 6.93 -16.07 1.86
CA VAL A 179 6.16 -15.03 1.19
C VAL A 179 6.00 -13.87 2.15
N VAL A 180 6.42 -12.68 1.71
CA VAL A 180 6.34 -11.44 2.49
C VAL A 180 5.49 -10.43 1.76
N ILE A 181 4.78 -9.58 2.50
CA ILE A 181 3.98 -8.51 1.93
C ILE A 181 4.81 -7.24 2.01
N GLY A 182 5.25 -6.71 0.88
CA GLY A 182 5.84 -5.38 0.78
C GLY A 182 4.77 -4.30 0.63
N ILE A 183 5.02 -3.14 1.22
CA ILE A 183 4.43 -1.87 0.79
C ILE A 183 5.57 -1.03 0.26
N ALA A 184 5.46 -0.56 -0.98
CA ALA A 184 6.52 0.20 -1.64
C ALA A 184 5.96 1.58 -1.92
N THR A 185 6.60 2.56 -1.29
CA THR A 185 6.28 3.96 -1.51
C THR A 185 7.44 4.58 -2.28
N PRO A 186 7.26 4.92 -3.57
CA PRO A 186 8.27 5.67 -4.30
C PRO A 186 8.38 7.06 -3.67
N LEU A 187 9.58 7.42 -3.25
CA LEU A 187 9.84 8.69 -2.58
C LEU A 187 10.33 9.76 -3.55
N LEU A 188 11.23 9.38 -4.47
CA LEU A 188 11.89 10.32 -5.34
C LEU A 188 12.47 9.63 -6.57
N VAL A 189 12.12 10.10 -7.77
CA VAL A 189 12.81 9.74 -9.01
C VAL A 189 14.15 10.49 -9.06
N THR A 190 15.23 9.76 -9.28
CA THR A 190 16.60 10.28 -9.26
C THR A 190 17.28 10.28 -10.62
N ALA A 191 16.78 9.50 -11.58
CA ALA A 191 17.19 9.54 -12.98
C ALA A 191 16.06 9.05 -13.87
N ILE A 192 15.93 9.65 -15.05
CA ILE A 192 15.06 9.17 -16.13
C ILE A 192 15.91 9.14 -17.39
N THR A 193 15.99 7.98 -18.05
CA THR A 193 16.71 7.82 -19.31
C THR A 193 15.76 7.26 -20.35
N PRO A 194 15.43 7.99 -21.43
CA PRO A 194 14.60 7.47 -22.50
C PRO A 194 15.15 6.14 -23.02
N ALA A 195 14.29 5.14 -23.18
CA ALA A 195 14.68 3.88 -23.80
C ALA A 195 14.94 4.14 -25.28
N LYS A 196 16.08 3.65 -25.79
CA LYS A 196 16.40 3.69 -27.23
C LYS A 196 15.57 2.69 -28.02
#